data_AF-A0A6I9WUT8-F1
#
_entry.id   AF-A0A6I9WUT8-F1
#
_cell.length_a   1.000
_cell.length_b   1.000
_cell.length_c   1.000
_cell.angle_alpha   90.00
_cell.angle_beta   90.00
_cell.angle_gamma   90.00
#
_symmetry.space_group_name_H-M   'P 1'
#
loop_
_entity.id
_entity.type
_entity.pdbx_description
1 polymer ?
#
loop_
_entity_poly.entity_id
_entity_poly.type
_entity_poly.pdbx_seq_one_letter_code
_entity_poly.pdbx_strand_id
1 'polypeptide(L)'
;MAKNHKRLKRLKSEKAKVKLKAKKSVNQIPKSLNITNTSFKVKKILLPEQLKHRGETEIGICKSNINDLLTRFRHYNSTVREDALKQLKNILLQNSKSLHSQLSSLLRGIAALSLDKEKNFPYGEVKRSVSESKRRQEDFSQVVFTEKCLVQNLGLCQIHVWFTSLFDHTERFCALIKNNCESVATYLNGVIENSCDSSAIPQLTNLLRVLFLKASPVWYVNCINLSHTLQLIIEASSSLPNKELQSRLCLIVGDIMLENNLNELHREKVFKNFVKILPSLLLRSSINDVTIRMISQIVLRFKDWIQEELVAKHEAIIENAKKIVILNSHDDRQSRLMIYNLFYFIDSQIYY
;
A
#
# COMPACT_ATOMS: atom_id res chain seq x y z
N MET A 1 -17.19 10.90 89.77
CA MET A 1 -16.44 12.15 89.51
C MET A 1 -15.67 12.22 88.16
N ALA A 2 -15.95 11.37 87.15
CA ALA A 2 -15.13 11.29 85.92
C ALA A 2 -15.57 12.16 84.71
N LYS A 3 -16.81 12.70 84.70
CA LYS A 3 -17.36 13.46 83.55
C LYS A 3 -16.72 14.86 83.39
N ASN A 4 -16.37 15.53 84.50
CA ASN A 4 -15.72 16.85 84.45
C ASN A 4 -14.29 16.81 83.90
N HIS A 5 -13.57 15.71 84.12
CA HIS A 5 -12.18 15.59 83.71
C HIS A 5 -12.01 15.47 82.18
N LYS A 6 -12.98 14.88 81.48
CA LYS A 6 -13.02 14.81 80.00
C LYS A 6 -13.31 16.18 79.38
N ARG A 7 -14.29 16.92 79.93
CA ARG A 7 -14.62 18.28 79.46
C ARG A 7 -13.43 19.25 79.64
N LEU A 8 -12.75 19.18 80.79
CA LEU A 8 -11.57 20.01 81.05
C LEU A 8 -10.40 19.68 80.12
N LYS A 9 -10.17 18.40 79.79
CA LYS A 9 -9.15 18.01 78.81
C LYS A 9 -9.47 18.54 77.40
N ARG A 10 -10.74 18.51 76.99
CA ARG A 10 -11.19 19.04 75.70
C ARG A 10 -10.98 20.55 75.56
N LEU A 11 -11.35 21.31 76.59
CA LEU A 11 -11.12 22.76 76.65
C LEU A 11 -9.62 23.12 76.64
N LYS A 12 -8.77 22.30 77.27
CA LYS A 12 -7.32 22.47 77.23
C LYS A 12 -6.72 22.14 75.86
N SER A 13 -7.25 21.12 75.15
CA SER A 13 -6.79 20.78 73.80
C SER A 13 -7.21 21.79 72.72
N GLU A 14 -8.36 22.47 72.91
CA GLU A 14 -8.85 23.50 71.98
C GLU A 14 -7.91 24.72 71.88
N LYS A 15 -7.10 24.97 72.92
CA LYS A 15 -6.10 26.06 72.97
C LYS A 15 -4.66 25.53 72.98
N ALA A 16 -4.44 24.28 72.57
CA ALA A 16 -3.12 23.67 72.61
C ALA A 16 -2.16 24.38 71.62
N LYS A 17 -1.08 24.95 72.15
CA LYS A 17 -0.02 25.56 71.36
C LYS A 17 0.94 24.47 70.85
N VAL A 18 1.30 24.52 69.57
CA VAL A 18 2.34 23.64 69.02
C VAL A 18 3.69 24.03 69.65
N LYS A 19 4.44 23.04 70.16
CA LYS A 19 5.76 23.26 70.75
C LYS A 19 6.72 23.85 69.72
N LEU A 20 7.53 24.83 70.13
CA LEU A 20 8.62 25.39 69.31
C LEU A 20 9.61 24.28 68.93
N LYS A 21 9.77 24.03 67.62
CA LYS A 21 10.75 23.07 67.10
C LYS A 21 12.02 23.84 66.71
N ALA A 22 13.10 23.64 67.46
CA ALA A 22 14.36 24.39 67.33
C ALA A 22 15.12 24.20 65.99
N LYS A 23 14.67 23.31 65.09
CA LYS A 23 15.32 23.00 63.80
C LYS A 23 14.59 23.53 62.56
N LYS A 24 13.51 24.32 62.70
CA LYS A 24 12.96 25.05 61.54
C LYS A 24 13.73 26.35 61.38
N SER A 25 14.22 26.60 60.17
CA SER A 25 15.03 27.76 59.81
C SER A 25 14.43 29.06 60.36
N VAL A 26 15.31 29.98 60.78
CA VAL A 26 15.02 31.22 61.53
C VAL A 26 13.94 32.11 60.90
N ASN A 27 13.59 31.89 59.62
CA ASN A 27 12.58 32.64 58.89
C ASN A 27 11.19 31.97 58.80
N GLN A 28 10.95 30.84 59.48
CA GLN A 28 9.66 30.13 59.46
C GLN A 28 9.14 29.83 60.88
N ILE A 29 8.89 30.89 61.64
CA ILE A 29 8.01 30.82 62.81
C ILE A 29 6.60 30.46 62.32
N PRO A 30 5.91 29.47 62.92
CA PRO A 30 4.54 29.13 62.53
C PRO A 30 3.64 30.36 62.67
N LYS A 31 2.88 30.64 61.61
CA LYS A 31 1.89 31.72 61.54
C LYS A 31 0.94 31.63 62.74
N SER A 32 0.57 32.78 63.32
CA SER A 32 -0.40 32.84 64.41
C SER A 32 -1.74 32.23 63.97
N LEU A 33 -2.49 31.68 64.94
CA LEU A 33 -3.73 30.94 64.67
C LEU A 33 -4.82 31.79 63.98
N ASN A 34 -4.74 33.11 64.08
CA ASN A 34 -5.76 34.03 63.57
C ASN A 34 -5.43 34.58 62.18
N ILE A 35 -4.42 34.03 61.48
CA ILE A 35 -4.07 34.47 60.13
C ILE A 35 -4.98 33.79 59.12
N THR A 36 -5.84 34.58 58.49
CA THR A 36 -6.60 34.16 57.32
C THR A 36 -5.66 34.02 56.12
N ASN A 37 -5.59 32.83 55.52
CA ASN A 37 -4.80 32.63 54.32
C ASN A 37 -5.56 33.11 53.08
N THR A 38 -5.09 34.18 52.45
CA THR A 38 -5.67 34.77 51.22
C THR A 38 -5.05 34.20 49.94
N SER A 39 -4.17 33.19 50.02
CA SER A 39 -3.62 32.55 48.83
C SER A 39 -4.66 31.64 48.18
N PHE A 40 -5.18 32.03 47.03
CA PHE A 40 -6.00 31.17 46.18
C PHE A 40 -5.35 31.04 44.80
N LYS A 41 -5.51 29.86 44.16
CA LYS A 41 -5.05 29.62 42.80
C LYS A 41 -6.28 29.47 41.90
N VAL A 42 -6.43 30.36 40.94
CA VAL A 42 -7.46 30.26 39.90
C VAL A 42 -6.82 29.71 38.64
N LYS A 43 -7.35 28.60 38.12
CA LYS A 43 -7.03 28.11 36.77
C LYS A 43 -8.16 28.52 35.84
N LYS A 44 -7.80 29.10 34.68
CA LYS A 44 -8.77 29.43 33.64
C LYS A 44 -9.29 28.14 33.00
N ILE A 45 -10.58 28.09 32.74
CA ILE A 45 -11.20 27.03 31.93
C ILE A 45 -10.90 27.38 30.47
N LEU A 46 -10.16 26.51 29.77
CA LEU A 46 -9.98 26.60 28.32
C LEU A 46 -11.10 25.77 27.68
N LEU A 47 -12.03 26.44 27.00
CA LEU A 47 -13.04 25.76 26.20
C LEU A 47 -12.46 25.41 24.83
N PRO A 48 -12.71 24.19 24.31
CA PRO A 48 -12.33 23.85 22.95
C PRO A 48 -13.05 24.80 21.97
N GLU A 49 -12.32 25.30 20.97
CA GLU A 49 -12.88 26.19 19.97
C GLU A 49 -13.88 25.40 19.11
N GLN A 50 -15.16 25.78 19.17
CA GLN A 50 -16.19 25.22 18.31
C GLN A 50 -16.12 25.89 16.93
N LEU A 51 -16.41 25.13 15.86
CA LEU A 51 -16.44 25.63 14.49
C LEU A 51 -17.34 26.87 14.41
N LYS A 52 -16.77 28.04 14.11
CA LYS A 52 -17.51 29.30 13.99
C LYS A 52 -18.40 29.26 12.75
N HIS A 53 -19.65 29.74 12.88
CA HIS A 53 -20.54 29.96 11.74
C HIS A 53 -19.92 31.04 10.84
N ARG A 54 -19.48 30.70 9.63
CA ARG A 54 -18.97 31.67 8.64
C ARG A 54 -20.14 32.29 7.89
N GLY A 55 -20.13 33.62 7.77
CA GLY A 55 -20.96 34.36 6.82
C GLY A 55 -20.47 34.15 5.38
N GLU A 56 -21.39 34.29 4.43
CA GLU A 56 -21.34 33.81 3.04
C GLU A 56 -20.22 34.37 2.13
N THR A 57 -19.26 35.15 2.64
CA THR A 57 -18.38 35.97 1.78
C THR A 57 -16.88 35.76 1.92
N GLU A 58 -16.41 34.69 2.57
CA GLU A 58 -14.98 34.40 2.62
C GLU A 58 -14.62 33.08 1.95
N ILE A 59 -14.31 33.15 0.65
CA ILE A 59 -13.56 32.16 -0.15
C ILE A 59 -12.07 32.16 0.27
N GLY A 60 -11.83 32.34 1.56
CA GLY A 60 -10.54 32.12 2.18
C GLY A 60 -10.60 30.76 2.86
N ILE A 61 -9.51 30.00 2.72
CA ILE A 61 -9.14 28.79 3.48
C ILE A 61 -9.28 27.46 2.71
N CYS A 62 -8.36 27.21 1.78
CA CYS A 62 -8.07 25.85 1.33
C CYS A 62 -7.40 25.00 2.43
N LYS A 63 -6.57 25.59 3.31
CA LYS A 63 -5.74 24.80 4.26
C LYS A 63 -6.52 24.20 5.45
N SER A 64 -7.43 24.94 6.10
CA SER A 64 -8.21 24.39 7.23
C SER A 64 -9.33 23.46 6.75
N ASN A 65 -9.96 23.78 5.61
CA ASN A 65 -11.04 22.95 5.05
C ASN A 65 -10.52 21.56 4.67
N ILE A 66 -9.30 21.46 4.14
CA ILE A 66 -8.72 20.17 3.76
C ILE A 66 -8.35 19.33 4.98
N ASN A 67 -7.79 19.93 6.03
CA ASN A 67 -7.48 19.19 7.26
C ASN A 67 -8.75 18.67 7.96
N ASP A 68 -9.83 19.44 7.93
CA ASP A 68 -11.14 19.01 8.43
C ASP A 68 -11.82 17.96 7.53
N LEU A 69 -11.61 18.03 6.22
CA LEU A 69 -12.03 16.96 5.30
C LEU A 69 -11.27 15.66 5.58
N LEU A 70 -9.97 15.74 5.84
CA LEU A 70 -9.13 14.58 6.16
C LEU A 70 -9.52 13.93 7.49
N THR A 71 -9.92 14.69 8.50
CA THR A 71 -10.47 14.13 9.75
C THR A 71 -11.82 13.47 9.52
N ARG A 72 -12.70 14.10 8.71
CA ARG A 72 -13.99 13.54 8.33
C ARG A 72 -13.88 12.28 7.47
N PHE A 73 -12.87 12.15 6.61
CA PHE A 73 -12.57 10.91 5.89
C PHE A 73 -12.26 9.73 6.81
N ARG A 74 -11.84 9.98 8.06
CA ARG A 74 -11.58 8.94 9.06
C ARG A 74 -12.74 8.73 10.03
N HIS A 75 -13.88 9.39 9.81
CA HIS A 75 -15.03 9.28 10.70
C HIS A 75 -15.67 7.89 10.59
N TYR A 76 -16.14 7.31 11.69
CA TYR A 76 -16.80 5.99 11.74
C TYR A 76 -18.20 5.94 11.09
N ASN A 77 -18.63 7.01 10.42
CA ASN A 77 -19.96 7.10 9.83
C ASN A 77 -19.82 7.28 8.33
N SER A 78 -20.27 6.30 7.57
CA SER A 78 -20.28 6.30 6.09
C SER A 78 -20.94 7.54 5.49
N THR A 79 -22.05 8.04 6.05
CA THR A 79 -22.74 9.23 5.52
C THR A 79 -21.92 10.51 5.67
N VAL A 80 -21.20 10.66 6.78
CA VAL A 80 -20.32 11.81 7.05
C VAL A 80 -19.12 11.81 6.09
N ARG A 81 -18.62 10.61 5.76
CA ARG A 81 -17.52 10.40 4.81
C ARG A 81 -17.95 10.63 3.37
N GLU A 82 -19.13 10.15 2.99
CA GLU A 82 -19.71 10.39 1.66
C GLU A 82 -19.94 11.88 1.42
N ASP A 83 -20.46 12.59 2.43
CA ASP A 83 -20.62 14.04 2.35
C ASP A 83 -19.27 14.76 2.24
N ALA A 84 -18.24 14.29 2.95
CA ALA A 84 -16.89 14.82 2.81
C ALA A 84 -16.32 14.60 1.39
N LEU A 85 -16.61 13.46 0.76
CA LEU A 85 -16.20 13.19 -0.63
C LEU A 85 -16.94 14.10 -1.62
N LYS A 86 -18.24 14.37 -1.39
CA LYS A 86 -19.01 15.33 -2.20
C LYS A 86 -18.45 16.75 -2.06
N GLN A 87 -18.09 17.15 -0.85
CA GLN A 87 -17.45 18.44 -0.59
C GLN A 87 -16.07 18.53 -1.27
N LEU A 88 -15.25 17.47 -1.21
CA LEU A 88 -13.98 17.43 -1.92
C LEU A 88 -14.17 17.54 -3.45
N LYS A 89 -15.15 16.83 -4.02
CA LYS A 89 -15.48 16.91 -5.45
C LYS A 89 -15.80 18.35 -5.86
N ASN A 90 -16.61 19.05 -5.07
CA ASN A 90 -16.96 20.45 -5.34
C ASN A 90 -15.74 21.38 -5.26
N ILE A 91 -14.85 21.17 -4.28
CA ILE A 91 -13.61 21.93 -4.14
C ILE A 91 -12.67 21.70 -5.33
N LEU A 92 -12.55 20.45 -5.81
CA LEU A 92 -11.75 20.10 -6.98
C LEU A 92 -12.27 20.76 -8.27
N LEU A 93 -13.59 20.88 -8.41
CA LEU A 93 -14.22 21.54 -9.56
C LEU A 93 -14.03 23.07 -9.55
N GLN A 94 -13.87 23.69 -8.38
CA GLN A 94 -13.79 25.15 -8.23
C GLN A 94 -12.36 25.69 -8.12
N ASN A 95 -11.41 24.93 -7.56
CA ASN A 95 -10.08 25.44 -7.18
C ASN A 95 -8.93 24.49 -7.55
N SER A 96 -8.61 24.35 -8.84
CA SER A 96 -7.58 23.42 -9.32
C SER A 96 -6.14 23.84 -9.00
N LYS A 97 -5.83 25.14 -8.88
CA LYS A 97 -4.46 25.65 -8.84
C LYS A 97 -3.79 25.61 -7.45
N SER A 98 -4.56 25.65 -6.34
CA SER A 98 -4.01 25.70 -4.97
C SER A 98 -3.82 24.33 -4.31
N LEU A 99 -4.32 23.27 -4.94
CA LEU A 99 -4.37 21.92 -4.35
C LEU A 99 -3.08 21.12 -4.51
N HIS A 100 -2.13 21.56 -5.35
CA HIS A 100 -0.90 20.80 -5.62
C HIS A 100 -0.13 20.42 -4.34
N SER A 101 -0.04 21.31 -3.35
CA SER A 101 0.68 21.05 -2.09
C SER A 101 -0.07 20.13 -1.12
N GLN A 102 -1.36 19.89 -1.33
CA GLN A 102 -2.23 19.07 -0.44
C GLN A 102 -2.85 17.88 -1.17
N LEU A 103 -2.49 17.69 -2.44
CA LEU A 103 -2.98 16.62 -3.29
C LEU A 103 -2.55 15.26 -2.71
N SER A 104 -1.29 15.13 -2.28
CA SER A 104 -0.79 13.91 -1.65
C SER A 104 -1.56 13.52 -0.38
N SER A 105 -1.91 14.47 0.47
CA SER A 105 -2.64 14.20 1.71
C SER A 105 -4.13 13.90 1.47
N LEU A 106 -4.79 14.68 0.61
CA LEU A 106 -6.17 14.44 0.17
C LEU A 106 -6.33 13.07 -0.45
N LEU A 107 -5.43 12.76 -1.36
CA LEU A 107 -5.47 11.50 -2.04
C LEU A 107 -5.14 10.31 -1.12
N ARG A 108 -4.22 10.46 -0.16
CA ARG A 108 -3.99 9.47 0.92
C ARG A 108 -5.26 9.25 1.76
N GLY A 109 -6.04 10.30 2.02
CA GLY A 109 -7.33 10.21 2.70
C GLY A 109 -8.38 9.46 1.88
N ILE A 110 -8.48 9.75 0.58
CA ILE A 110 -9.36 9.03 -0.35
C ILE A 110 -8.96 7.56 -0.47
N ALA A 111 -7.67 7.25 -0.55
CA ALA A 111 -7.17 5.88 -0.62
C ALA A 111 -7.57 5.06 0.62
N ALA A 112 -7.52 5.67 1.80
CA ALA A 112 -7.94 5.04 3.05
C ALA A 112 -9.46 4.80 3.09
N LEU A 113 -10.25 5.72 2.53
CA LEU A 113 -11.70 5.57 2.36
C LEU A 113 -12.09 4.47 1.38
N SER A 114 -11.34 4.36 0.27
CA SER A 114 -11.52 3.33 -0.75
C SER A 114 -11.25 1.91 -0.24
N LEU A 115 -10.59 1.77 0.91
CA LEU A 115 -10.24 0.49 1.55
C LEU A 115 -10.85 0.39 2.96
N ASP A 116 -11.94 1.12 3.19
CA ASP A 116 -12.52 1.26 4.50
C ASP A 116 -13.09 -0.04 5.08
N LYS A 117 -12.93 -0.21 6.40
CA LYS A 117 -13.27 -1.40 7.18
C LYS A 117 -14.79 -1.63 7.34
N GLU A 118 -15.65 -0.63 7.14
CA GLU A 118 -17.10 -0.80 7.32
C GLU A 118 -17.73 -1.75 6.29
N LYS A 119 -17.06 -1.95 5.15
CA LYS A 119 -17.32 -3.05 4.21
C LYS A 119 -15.98 -3.67 3.87
N ASN A 120 -15.70 -4.87 4.39
CA ASN A 120 -14.44 -5.56 4.12
C ASN A 120 -14.16 -5.57 2.61
N PHE A 121 -13.05 -4.96 2.19
CA PHE A 121 -12.53 -5.09 0.84
C PHE A 121 -12.12 -6.56 0.61
N PRO A 122 -12.44 -7.16 -0.55
CA PRO A 122 -13.07 -6.57 -1.75
C PRO A 122 -14.57 -6.34 -1.61
N TYR A 123 -15.10 -5.33 -2.31
CA TYR A 123 -16.54 -5.05 -2.31
C TYR A 123 -17.29 -6.13 -3.10
N GLY A 124 -18.29 -6.74 -2.46
CA GLY A 124 -19.28 -7.61 -3.11
C GLY A 124 -20.65 -6.94 -3.21
N GLU A 125 -21.50 -7.42 -4.12
CA GLU A 125 -22.91 -7.00 -4.14
C GLU A 125 -23.58 -7.34 -2.79
N VAL A 126 -24.22 -6.35 -2.16
CA VAL A 126 -25.13 -6.60 -1.05
C VAL A 126 -26.40 -7.19 -1.65
N LYS A 127 -26.52 -8.54 -1.65
CA LYS A 127 -27.82 -9.17 -1.85
C LYS A 127 -28.74 -8.72 -0.71
N ARG A 128 -29.61 -7.74 -0.96
CA ARG A 128 -30.76 -7.49 -0.09
C ARG A 128 -31.70 -8.68 -0.29
N SER A 129 -31.51 -9.74 0.47
CA SER A 129 -32.57 -10.72 0.66
C SER A 129 -33.70 -10.00 1.39
N VAL A 130 -34.84 -9.87 0.71
CA VAL A 130 -36.11 -9.56 1.36
C VAL A 130 -36.50 -10.82 2.13
N SER A 131 -35.97 -10.98 3.34
CA SER A 131 -36.60 -11.77 4.38
C SER A 131 -35.88 -11.54 5.71
N GLU A 132 -36.67 -11.09 6.67
CA GLU A 132 -36.29 -10.87 8.05
C GLU A 132 -35.61 -12.08 8.71
N SER A 133 -34.82 -11.75 9.73
CA SER A 133 -34.60 -12.52 10.96
C SER A 133 -33.29 -13.33 11.11
N LYS A 134 -32.61 -12.95 12.21
CA LYS A 134 -31.67 -13.70 13.05
C LYS A 134 -30.21 -13.82 12.57
N ARG A 135 -29.41 -12.92 13.16
CA ARG A 135 -27.99 -13.05 13.45
C ARG A 135 -27.60 -14.51 13.79
N ARG A 136 -26.81 -15.13 12.91
CA ARG A 136 -25.82 -16.14 13.29
C ARG A 136 -24.53 -15.86 12.53
N GLN A 137 -23.43 -16.07 13.24
CA GLN A 137 -22.06 -15.98 12.76
C GLN A 137 -21.87 -17.05 11.68
N GLU A 138 -21.74 -16.63 10.42
CA GLU A 138 -21.41 -17.52 9.31
C GLU A 138 -19.89 -17.57 9.13
N ASP A 139 -19.37 -18.79 8.96
CA ASP A 139 -17.96 -19.07 8.75
C ASP A 139 -17.44 -18.46 7.45
N PHE A 140 -16.30 -17.77 7.55
CA PHE A 140 -15.67 -16.96 6.49
C PHE A 140 -14.85 -17.76 5.46
N SER A 141 -15.27 -18.96 5.03
CA SER A 141 -14.40 -19.80 4.19
C SER A 141 -14.67 -19.76 2.68
N GLN A 142 -15.72 -19.10 2.18
CA GLN A 142 -15.99 -19.02 0.74
C GLN A 142 -16.49 -17.64 0.30
N VAL A 143 -15.56 -16.76 -0.04
CA VAL A 143 -15.88 -15.54 -0.79
C VAL A 143 -16.05 -15.93 -2.25
N VAL A 144 -17.28 -16.19 -2.67
CA VAL A 144 -17.63 -16.26 -4.10
C VAL A 144 -17.57 -14.84 -4.64
N PHE A 145 -16.56 -14.56 -5.46
CA PHE A 145 -16.41 -13.29 -6.14
C PHE A 145 -17.64 -13.03 -7.01
N THR A 146 -18.40 -11.99 -6.70
CA THR A 146 -19.44 -11.51 -7.63
C THR A 146 -18.74 -10.70 -8.71
N GLU A 147 -18.63 -11.31 -9.90
CA GLU A 147 -18.08 -10.81 -11.17
C GLU A 147 -18.37 -9.32 -11.43
N LYS A 148 -19.53 -8.82 -10.98
CA LYS A 148 -20.02 -7.45 -11.22
C LYS A 148 -19.23 -6.31 -10.56
N CYS A 149 -18.46 -6.56 -9.50
CA CYS A 149 -17.64 -5.52 -8.85
C CYS A 149 -16.14 -5.59 -9.22
N LEU A 150 -15.81 -6.46 -10.19
CA LEU A 150 -14.54 -6.58 -10.93
C LEU A 150 -13.71 -5.28 -11.00
N VAL A 151 -14.15 -4.48 -11.96
CA VAL A 151 -13.52 -3.24 -12.43
C VAL A 151 -13.42 -2.21 -11.31
N GLN A 152 -14.42 -2.12 -10.45
CA GLN A 152 -14.44 -1.16 -9.34
C GLN A 152 -13.38 -1.52 -8.31
N ASN A 153 -13.31 -2.78 -7.88
CA ASN A 153 -12.31 -3.26 -6.93
C ASN A 153 -10.88 -3.09 -7.49
N LEU A 154 -10.65 -3.43 -8.75
CA LEU A 154 -9.38 -3.16 -9.43
C LEU A 154 -9.05 -1.67 -9.47
N GLY A 155 -10.05 -0.80 -9.61
CA GLY A 155 -9.88 0.65 -9.60
C GLY A 155 -9.40 1.16 -8.24
N LEU A 156 -9.98 0.63 -7.17
CA LEU A 156 -9.58 1.01 -5.81
C LEU A 156 -8.17 0.49 -5.49
N CYS A 157 -7.83 -0.73 -5.91
CA CYS A 157 -6.46 -1.22 -5.84
C CYS A 157 -5.49 -0.31 -6.60
N GLN A 158 -5.84 0.09 -7.83
CA GLN A 158 -4.99 0.94 -8.64
C GLN A 158 -4.74 2.30 -8.00
N ILE A 159 -5.79 2.91 -7.46
CA ILE A 159 -5.69 4.16 -6.71
C ILE A 159 -4.76 3.98 -5.50
N HIS A 160 -4.93 2.91 -4.72
CA HIS A 160 -4.11 2.64 -3.54
C HIS A 160 -2.63 2.38 -3.87
N VAL A 161 -2.37 1.55 -4.87
CA VAL A 161 -1.01 1.24 -5.35
C VAL A 161 -0.34 2.50 -5.89
N TRP A 162 -1.06 3.32 -6.66
CA TRP A 162 -0.53 4.59 -7.12
C TRP A 162 -0.18 5.51 -5.94
N PHE A 163 -1.02 5.59 -4.91
CA PHE A 163 -0.68 6.42 -3.74
C PHE A 163 0.52 5.96 -2.97
N THR A 164 0.63 4.67 -2.73
CA THR A 164 1.77 4.10 -2.02
C THR A 164 3.07 4.26 -2.82
N SER A 165 3.00 4.36 -4.15
CA SER A 165 4.15 4.69 -5.01
C SER A 165 4.66 6.13 -4.88
N LEU A 166 3.86 7.06 -4.33
CA LEU A 166 4.24 8.47 -4.17
C LEU A 166 4.98 8.75 -2.84
N PHE A 167 5.12 7.75 -1.97
CA PHE A 167 5.86 7.91 -0.72
C PHE A 167 7.36 7.87 -1.02
N ASP A 168 8.12 8.70 -0.31
CA ASP A 168 9.57 8.65 -0.37
C ASP A 168 10.07 7.30 0.15
N HIS A 169 11.16 6.80 -0.43
CA HIS A 169 11.78 5.52 -0.06
C HIS A 169 12.29 5.47 1.39
N THR A 170 12.22 6.57 2.14
CA THR A 170 12.60 6.67 3.55
C THR A 170 11.39 6.69 4.49
N GLU A 171 10.17 6.91 3.97
CA GLU A 171 8.96 6.97 4.78
C GLU A 171 8.46 5.57 5.15
N ARG A 172 8.22 5.35 6.45
CA ARG A 172 7.61 4.12 6.95
C ARG A 172 6.09 4.20 6.94
N PHE A 173 5.46 3.17 6.40
CA PHE A 173 4.02 3.00 6.41
C PHE A 173 3.52 2.76 7.84
N CYS A 174 2.37 3.34 8.16
CA CYS A 174 1.65 2.97 9.37
C CYS A 174 0.98 1.60 9.21
N ALA A 175 0.63 0.95 10.32
CA ALA A 175 0.04 -0.40 10.32
C ALA A 175 -1.19 -0.52 9.41
N LEU A 176 -2.04 0.51 9.35
CA LEU A 176 -3.22 0.52 8.49
C LEU A 176 -2.86 0.45 7.00
N ILE A 177 -1.88 1.25 6.56
CA ILE A 177 -1.44 1.25 5.14
C ILE A 177 -0.82 -0.10 4.80
N LYS A 178 -0.03 -0.66 5.71
CA LYS A 178 0.58 -1.98 5.50
C LYS A 178 -0.47 -3.08 5.32
N ASN A 179 -1.44 -3.17 6.23
CA ASN A 179 -2.53 -4.16 6.15
C ASN A 179 -3.34 -4.00 4.85
N ASN A 180 -3.52 -2.75 4.41
CA ASN A 180 -4.20 -2.44 3.15
C ASN A 180 -3.40 -2.91 1.93
N CYS A 181 -2.08 -2.68 1.89
CA CYS A 181 -1.22 -3.20 0.83
C CYS A 181 -1.26 -4.74 0.76
N GLU A 182 -1.19 -5.41 1.92
CA GLU A 182 -1.29 -6.87 2.02
C GLU A 182 -2.65 -7.39 1.54
N SER A 183 -3.75 -6.70 1.89
CA SER A 183 -5.09 -7.02 1.41
C SER A 183 -5.21 -6.85 -0.11
N VAL A 184 -4.62 -5.78 -0.66
CA VAL A 184 -4.58 -5.54 -2.11
C VAL A 184 -3.76 -6.62 -2.81
N ALA A 185 -2.60 -7.00 -2.30
CA ALA A 185 -1.78 -8.07 -2.87
C ALA A 185 -2.53 -9.41 -2.87
N THR A 186 -3.17 -9.75 -1.74
CA THR A 186 -3.97 -10.97 -1.59
C THR A 186 -5.13 -11.00 -2.59
N TYR A 187 -5.84 -9.89 -2.74
CA TYR A 187 -6.92 -9.78 -3.71
C TYR A 187 -6.42 -9.94 -5.15
N LEU A 188 -5.32 -9.27 -5.52
CA LEU A 188 -4.75 -9.39 -6.86
C LEU A 188 -4.30 -10.82 -7.19
N ASN A 189 -3.73 -11.53 -6.22
CA ASN A 189 -3.37 -12.94 -6.39
C ASN A 189 -4.60 -13.77 -6.75
N GLY A 190 -5.69 -13.61 -6.00
CA GLY A 190 -6.96 -14.29 -6.31
C GLY A 190 -7.53 -13.91 -7.67
N VAL A 191 -7.37 -12.66 -8.13
CA VAL A 191 -7.81 -12.24 -9.48
C VAL A 191 -6.96 -12.87 -10.59
N ILE A 192 -5.65 -12.97 -10.39
CA ILE A 192 -4.73 -13.59 -11.36
C ILE A 192 -5.00 -15.09 -11.46
N GLU A 193 -5.15 -15.78 -10.33
CA GLU A 193 -5.42 -17.22 -10.28
C GLU A 193 -6.75 -17.58 -10.95
N ASN A 194 -7.80 -16.81 -10.70
CA ASN A 194 -9.14 -17.12 -11.20
C ASN A 194 -9.39 -16.69 -12.65
N SER A 195 -8.38 -16.18 -13.36
CA SER A 195 -8.46 -15.68 -14.74
C SER A 195 -9.51 -14.58 -14.95
N CYS A 196 -9.04 -13.35 -15.16
CA CYS A 196 -9.89 -12.18 -15.29
C CYS A 196 -10.67 -12.12 -16.62
N ASP A 197 -11.90 -11.61 -16.60
CA ASP A 197 -12.71 -11.33 -17.79
C ASP A 197 -12.03 -10.36 -18.75
N SER A 198 -12.29 -10.49 -20.06
CA SER A 198 -11.71 -9.65 -21.10
C SER A 198 -11.88 -8.14 -20.83
N SER A 199 -13.00 -7.73 -20.23
CA SER A 199 -13.28 -6.33 -19.91
C SER A 199 -12.37 -5.74 -18.83
N ALA A 200 -11.86 -6.56 -17.91
CA ALA A 200 -11.05 -6.13 -16.77
C ALA A 200 -9.54 -6.33 -16.99
N ILE A 201 -9.13 -7.07 -18.03
CA ILE A 201 -7.73 -7.27 -18.43
C ILE A 201 -6.95 -5.95 -18.57
N PRO A 202 -7.44 -4.89 -19.26
CA PRO A 202 -6.67 -3.66 -19.42
C PRO A 202 -6.37 -2.98 -18.08
N GLN A 203 -7.35 -2.98 -17.17
CA GLN A 203 -7.22 -2.36 -15.86
C GLN A 203 -6.29 -3.16 -14.95
N LEU A 204 -6.42 -4.48 -14.94
CA LEU A 204 -5.51 -5.38 -14.23
C LEU A 204 -4.07 -5.19 -14.73
N THR A 205 -3.86 -5.17 -16.05
CA THR A 205 -2.55 -4.97 -16.67
C THR A 205 -1.92 -3.65 -16.24
N ASN A 206 -2.67 -2.56 -16.30
CA ASN A 206 -2.17 -1.25 -15.89
C ASN A 206 -1.85 -1.20 -14.38
N LEU A 207 -2.71 -1.80 -13.56
CA LEU A 207 -2.48 -1.90 -12.12
C LEU A 207 -1.20 -2.67 -11.79
N LEU A 208 -1.00 -3.84 -12.38
CA LEU A 208 0.20 -4.64 -12.18
C LEU A 208 1.45 -3.88 -12.63
N ARG A 209 1.37 -3.15 -13.76
CA ARG A 209 2.47 -2.33 -14.23
C ARG A 209 2.85 -1.22 -13.24
N VAL A 210 1.86 -0.51 -12.67
CA VAL A 210 2.12 0.51 -11.63
C VAL A 210 2.65 -0.13 -10.34
N LEU A 211 2.11 -1.29 -9.95
CA LEU A 211 2.55 -2.03 -8.77
C LEU A 211 4.03 -2.38 -8.87
N PHE A 212 4.44 -3.10 -9.92
CA PHE A 212 5.80 -3.59 -10.02
C PHE A 212 6.81 -2.51 -10.41
N LEU A 213 6.49 -1.64 -11.37
CA LEU A 213 7.49 -0.68 -11.88
C LEU A 213 7.61 0.58 -11.03
N LYS A 214 6.61 0.93 -10.22
CA LYS A 214 6.61 2.17 -9.42
C LYS A 214 6.46 1.93 -7.92
N ALA A 215 5.48 1.13 -7.50
CA ALA A 215 5.19 0.97 -6.07
C ALA A 215 6.12 -0.02 -5.36
N SER A 216 6.63 -1.03 -6.09
CA SER A 216 7.36 -2.15 -5.50
C SER A 216 8.58 -1.73 -4.66
N PRO A 217 9.44 -0.76 -5.06
CA PRO A 217 10.60 -0.41 -4.23
C PRO A 217 10.18 0.15 -2.86
N VAL A 218 9.11 0.95 -2.83
CA VAL A 218 8.55 1.50 -1.57
C VAL A 218 7.94 0.38 -0.72
N TRP A 219 7.27 -0.59 -1.34
CA TRP A 219 6.64 -1.71 -0.65
C TRP A 219 7.68 -2.64 0.00
N TYR A 220 8.77 -2.96 -0.70
CA TYR A 220 9.86 -3.78 -0.13
C TYR A 220 10.54 -3.10 1.06
N VAL A 221 10.82 -1.79 0.97
CA VAL A 221 11.36 -1.02 2.11
C VAL A 221 10.43 -1.09 3.32
N ASN A 222 9.12 -1.16 3.08
CA ASN A 222 8.07 -1.27 4.10
C ASN A 222 7.72 -2.73 4.50
N CYS A 223 8.56 -3.68 4.12
CA CYS A 223 8.42 -5.11 4.43
C CYS A 223 7.08 -5.70 3.94
N ILE A 224 6.61 -5.27 2.78
CA ILE A 224 5.48 -5.87 2.06
C ILE A 224 6.06 -6.70 0.93
N ASN A 225 5.80 -8.01 0.94
CA ASN A 225 6.37 -8.96 0.00
C ASN A 225 5.45 -9.14 -1.23
N LEU A 226 6.02 -9.05 -2.44
CA LEU A 226 5.32 -9.27 -3.71
C LEU A 226 5.72 -10.59 -4.40
N SER A 227 6.49 -11.45 -3.74
CA SER A 227 7.05 -12.67 -4.34
C SER A 227 6.02 -13.65 -4.87
N HIS A 228 4.92 -13.84 -4.12
CA HIS A 228 3.85 -14.72 -4.55
C HIS A 228 3.10 -14.14 -5.75
N THR A 229 2.85 -12.82 -5.75
CA THR A 229 2.24 -12.12 -6.89
C THR A 229 3.13 -12.20 -8.13
N LEU A 230 4.44 -12.01 -7.97
CA LEU A 230 5.41 -12.16 -9.05
C LEU A 230 5.40 -13.59 -9.61
N GLN A 231 5.38 -14.59 -8.73
CA GLN A 231 5.27 -16.00 -9.11
C GLN A 231 4.02 -16.26 -9.95
N LEU A 232 2.85 -15.80 -9.50
CA LEU A 232 1.58 -15.97 -10.21
C LEU A 232 1.60 -15.31 -11.58
N ILE A 233 2.19 -14.13 -11.71
CA ILE A 233 2.32 -13.45 -13.02
C ILE A 233 3.24 -14.24 -13.96
N ILE A 234 4.36 -14.74 -13.44
CA ILE A 234 5.30 -15.55 -14.22
C ILE A 234 4.62 -16.84 -14.70
N GLU A 235 3.90 -17.53 -13.81
CA GLU A 235 3.14 -18.75 -14.12
C GLU A 235 2.02 -18.47 -15.13
N ALA A 236 1.23 -17.42 -14.93
CA ALA A 236 0.15 -17.02 -15.84
C ALA A 236 0.67 -16.53 -17.20
N SER A 237 1.87 -15.93 -17.26
CA SER A 237 2.53 -15.58 -18.52
C SER A 237 3.03 -16.82 -19.28
N SER A 238 3.31 -17.91 -18.55
CA SER A 238 3.82 -19.16 -19.11
C SER A 238 2.71 -20.16 -19.46
N SER A 239 1.53 -20.05 -18.85
CA SER A 239 0.39 -20.97 -19.00
C SER A 239 -0.57 -20.62 -20.13
N LEU A 240 -1.39 -21.59 -20.54
CA LEU A 240 -2.21 -21.56 -21.76
C LEU A 240 -3.71 -21.62 -21.40
N PRO A 241 -4.37 -20.46 -21.18
CA PRO A 241 -5.74 -20.36 -21.69
C PRO A 241 -6.08 -19.02 -22.38
N ASN A 242 -5.56 -17.87 -21.93
CA ASN A 242 -5.97 -16.54 -22.41
C ASN A 242 -4.83 -15.81 -23.15
N LYS A 243 -4.87 -15.83 -24.49
CA LYS A 243 -3.83 -15.25 -25.36
C LYS A 243 -3.60 -13.75 -25.10
N GLU A 244 -4.64 -12.99 -24.73
CA GLU A 244 -4.50 -11.55 -24.49
C GLU A 244 -3.83 -11.26 -23.15
N LEU A 245 -4.35 -11.84 -22.06
CA LEU A 245 -3.77 -11.66 -20.72
C LEU A 245 -2.32 -12.16 -20.69
N GLN A 246 -2.06 -13.34 -21.28
CA GLN A 246 -0.72 -13.89 -21.38
C GLN A 246 0.26 -12.92 -22.04
N SER A 247 -0.08 -12.40 -23.23
CA SER A 247 0.79 -11.46 -23.95
C SER A 247 1.06 -10.20 -23.14
N ARG A 248 0.05 -9.67 -22.44
CA ARG A 248 0.20 -8.47 -21.60
C ARG A 248 1.05 -8.73 -20.36
N LEU A 249 0.88 -9.88 -19.70
CA LEU A 249 1.69 -10.28 -18.56
C LEU A 249 3.15 -10.53 -18.97
N CYS A 250 3.41 -11.16 -20.12
CA CYS A 250 4.76 -11.32 -20.66
C CYS A 250 5.46 -9.96 -20.86
N LEU A 251 4.74 -8.95 -21.37
CA LEU A 251 5.28 -7.60 -21.52
C LEU A 251 5.62 -6.97 -20.18
N ILE A 252 4.77 -7.12 -19.17
CA ILE A 252 5.05 -6.60 -17.82
C ILE A 252 6.28 -7.28 -17.22
N VAL A 253 6.39 -8.60 -17.34
CA VAL A 253 7.56 -9.35 -16.87
C VAL A 253 8.83 -8.88 -17.59
N GLY A 254 8.75 -8.65 -18.90
CA GLY A 254 9.82 -8.03 -19.68
C GLY A 254 10.21 -6.65 -19.16
N ASP A 255 9.24 -5.75 -18.95
CA ASP A 255 9.47 -4.42 -18.39
C ASP A 255 10.17 -4.52 -17.02
N ILE A 256 9.71 -5.42 -16.14
CA ILE A 256 10.32 -5.66 -14.82
C ILE A 256 11.79 -6.08 -14.97
N MET A 257 12.10 -6.94 -15.94
CA MET A 257 13.45 -7.45 -16.17
C MET A 257 14.41 -6.37 -16.68
N LEU A 258 13.91 -5.41 -17.44
CA LEU A 258 14.69 -4.34 -18.06
C LEU A 258 14.89 -3.13 -17.13
N GLU A 259 14.04 -2.94 -16.12
CA GLU A 259 14.16 -1.81 -15.19
C GLU A 259 15.36 -1.95 -14.23
N ASN A 260 16.23 -0.93 -14.17
CA ASN A 260 17.47 -0.97 -13.38
C ASN A 260 17.28 -0.75 -11.87
N ASN A 261 16.09 -0.28 -11.50
CA ASN A 261 15.77 0.31 -10.21
C ASN A 261 15.06 -0.69 -9.29
N LEU A 262 14.82 -1.91 -9.76
CA LEU A 262 14.04 -2.95 -9.07
C LEU A 262 14.93 -4.01 -8.40
N ASN A 263 15.98 -3.59 -7.70
CA ASN A 263 17.00 -4.50 -7.15
C ASN A 263 16.42 -5.54 -6.19
N GLU A 264 15.47 -5.15 -5.36
CA GLU A 264 14.83 -5.95 -4.32
C GLU A 264 13.99 -7.06 -4.94
N LEU A 265 13.27 -6.73 -6.00
CA LEU A 265 12.49 -7.66 -6.80
C LEU A 265 13.40 -8.62 -7.58
N HIS A 266 14.51 -8.13 -8.13
CA HIS A 266 15.50 -8.96 -8.85
C HIS A 266 16.27 -9.91 -7.94
N ARG A 267 16.37 -9.61 -6.64
CA ARG A 267 16.96 -10.49 -5.63
C ARG A 267 16.06 -11.67 -5.26
N GLU A 268 14.78 -11.64 -5.63
CA GLU A 268 13.88 -12.73 -5.29
C GLU A 268 14.28 -14.04 -5.97
N LYS A 269 14.20 -15.13 -5.21
CA LYS A 269 14.51 -16.47 -5.71
C LYS A 269 13.60 -16.87 -6.86
N VAL A 270 12.32 -16.48 -6.80
CA VAL A 270 11.33 -16.74 -7.85
C VAL A 270 11.77 -16.10 -9.17
N PHE A 271 12.19 -14.83 -9.12
CA PHE A 271 12.70 -14.11 -10.28
C PHE A 271 13.95 -14.77 -10.87
N LYS A 272 14.95 -15.08 -10.01
CA LYS A 272 16.18 -15.76 -10.45
C LYS A 272 15.90 -17.11 -11.10
N ASN A 273 14.99 -17.90 -10.54
CA ASN A 273 14.59 -19.19 -11.11
C ASN A 273 13.93 -19.01 -12.48
N PHE A 274 13.07 -18.01 -12.63
CA PHE A 274 12.42 -17.73 -13.92
C PHE A 274 13.42 -17.29 -14.98
N VAL A 275 14.37 -16.41 -14.64
CA VAL A 275 15.46 -15.99 -15.54
C VAL A 275 16.24 -17.20 -16.07
N LYS A 276 16.52 -18.19 -15.20
CA LYS A 276 17.16 -19.45 -15.60
C LYS A 276 16.32 -20.30 -16.57
N ILE A 277 14.99 -20.19 -16.53
CA ILE A 277 14.10 -20.96 -17.42
C ILE A 277 14.02 -20.32 -18.82
N LEU A 278 14.29 -19.02 -18.97
CA LEU A 278 14.14 -18.30 -20.25
C LEU A 278 14.83 -18.93 -21.46
N PRO A 279 16.07 -19.47 -21.38
CA PRO A 279 16.69 -20.13 -22.53
C PRO A 279 15.90 -21.35 -23.03
N SER A 280 15.14 -22.01 -22.16
CA SER A 280 14.26 -23.12 -22.57
C SER A 280 13.11 -22.68 -23.48
N LEU A 281 12.71 -21.39 -23.45
CA LEU A 281 11.68 -20.86 -24.33
C LEU A 281 12.10 -20.91 -25.80
N LEU A 282 13.42 -20.84 -26.07
CA LEU A 282 13.99 -20.96 -27.42
C LEU A 282 13.93 -22.40 -27.98
N LEU A 283 13.59 -23.39 -27.14
CA LEU A 283 13.39 -24.79 -27.56
C LEU A 283 11.94 -25.09 -27.96
N ARG A 284 11.02 -24.13 -27.83
CA ARG A 284 9.61 -24.31 -28.23
C ARG A 284 9.46 -24.36 -29.75
N SER A 285 8.34 -24.90 -30.23
CA SER A 285 8.01 -24.97 -31.66
C SER A 285 7.70 -23.60 -32.28
N SER A 286 7.23 -22.65 -31.45
CA SER A 286 6.98 -21.27 -31.85
C SER A 286 7.36 -20.30 -30.72
N ILE A 287 7.78 -19.10 -31.10
CA ILE A 287 8.14 -18.03 -30.17
C ILE A 287 7.77 -16.66 -30.76
N ASN A 288 7.38 -15.72 -29.91
CA ASN A 288 7.14 -14.33 -30.33
C ASN A 288 8.47 -13.57 -30.42
N ASP A 289 8.63 -12.77 -31.47
CA ASP A 289 9.78 -11.90 -31.70
C ASP A 289 10.08 -10.95 -30.53
N VAL A 290 9.04 -10.47 -29.82
CA VAL A 290 9.20 -9.68 -28.59
C VAL A 290 9.93 -10.47 -27.50
N THR A 291 9.64 -11.77 -27.36
CA THR A 291 10.30 -12.64 -26.39
C THR A 291 11.77 -12.88 -26.75
N ILE A 292 12.10 -12.98 -28.05
CA ILE A 292 13.50 -13.10 -28.50
C ILE A 292 14.31 -11.86 -28.13
N ARG A 293 13.77 -10.66 -28.43
CA ARG A 293 14.41 -9.39 -28.03
C ARG A 293 14.62 -9.28 -26.52
N MET A 294 13.59 -9.65 -25.76
CA MET A 294 13.65 -9.67 -24.30
C MET A 294 14.76 -10.60 -23.80
N ILE A 295 14.84 -11.84 -24.31
CA ILE A 295 15.90 -12.80 -23.93
C ILE A 295 17.29 -12.23 -24.25
N SER A 296 17.47 -11.61 -25.43
CA SER A 296 18.74 -11.00 -25.83
C SER A 296 19.20 -9.91 -24.86
N GLN A 297 18.29 -9.06 -24.39
CA GLN A 297 18.63 -8.00 -23.43
C GLN A 297 18.92 -8.56 -22.02
N ILE A 298 18.20 -9.61 -21.61
CA ILE A 298 18.37 -10.23 -20.29
C ILE A 298 19.69 -10.98 -20.19
N VAL A 299 20.12 -11.67 -21.25
CA VAL A 299 21.41 -12.38 -21.27
C VAL A 299 22.58 -11.43 -20.99
N LEU A 300 22.51 -10.19 -21.51
CA LEU A 300 23.52 -9.17 -21.24
C LEU A 300 23.54 -8.72 -19.77
N ARG A 301 22.36 -8.64 -19.15
CA ARG A 301 22.21 -8.12 -17.78
C ARG A 301 22.44 -9.14 -16.69
N PHE A 302 21.99 -10.37 -16.89
CA PHE A 302 22.01 -11.46 -15.90
C PHE A 302 22.91 -12.62 -16.38
N LYS A 303 24.05 -12.28 -17.01
CA LYS A 303 25.00 -13.24 -17.61
C LYS A 303 25.32 -14.40 -16.67
N ASP A 304 25.71 -14.10 -15.43
CA ASP A 304 26.10 -15.11 -14.43
C ASP A 304 24.98 -16.10 -14.08
N TRP A 305 23.71 -15.71 -14.24
CA TRP A 305 22.57 -16.57 -13.90
C TRP A 305 22.17 -17.47 -15.06
N ILE A 306 22.37 -17.01 -16.30
CA ILE A 306 21.90 -17.69 -17.52
C ILE A 306 23.00 -18.53 -18.17
N GLN A 307 24.27 -18.18 -17.99
CA GLN A 307 25.40 -18.76 -18.72
C GLN A 307 25.42 -20.30 -18.66
N GLU A 308 25.31 -20.88 -17.46
CA GLU A 308 25.30 -22.34 -17.27
C GLU A 308 24.19 -23.02 -18.10
N GLU A 309 22.98 -22.44 -18.05
CA GLU A 309 21.81 -23.00 -18.73
C GLU A 309 21.90 -22.86 -20.24
N LEU A 310 22.43 -21.73 -20.73
CA LEU A 310 22.54 -21.45 -22.16
C LEU A 310 23.62 -22.33 -22.80
N VAL A 311 24.75 -22.54 -22.11
CA VAL A 311 25.79 -23.50 -22.52
C VAL A 311 25.25 -24.93 -22.56
N ALA A 312 24.52 -25.35 -21.53
CA ALA A 312 23.94 -26.69 -21.47
C ALA A 312 22.96 -26.98 -22.62
N LYS A 313 22.26 -25.95 -23.13
CA LYS A 313 21.25 -26.07 -24.20
C LYS A 313 21.75 -25.61 -25.58
N HIS A 314 23.04 -25.32 -25.73
CA HIS A 314 23.62 -24.68 -26.92
C HIS A 314 23.24 -25.38 -28.23
N GLU A 315 23.57 -26.68 -28.36
CA GLU A 315 23.33 -27.43 -29.60
C GLU A 315 21.83 -27.52 -29.94
N ALA A 316 21.00 -27.77 -28.92
CA ALA A 316 19.56 -27.89 -29.08
C ALA A 316 18.92 -26.57 -29.53
N ILE A 317 19.38 -25.43 -28.99
CA ILE A 317 18.91 -24.10 -29.39
C ILE A 317 19.33 -23.78 -30.83
N ILE A 318 20.57 -24.06 -31.23
CA ILE A 318 21.05 -23.80 -32.59
C ILE A 318 20.29 -24.62 -33.63
N GLU A 319 20.04 -25.90 -33.35
CA GLU A 319 19.26 -26.76 -34.22
C GLU A 319 17.79 -26.33 -34.28
N ASN A 320 17.19 -25.95 -33.15
CA ASN A 320 15.82 -25.46 -33.14
C ASN A 320 15.69 -24.07 -33.80
N ALA A 321 16.70 -23.20 -33.70
CA ALA A 321 16.71 -21.88 -34.32
C ALA A 321 16.57 -21.92 -35.84
N LYS A 322 16.90 -23.05 -36.49
CA LYS A 322 16.67 -23.28 -37.93
C LYS A 322 15.20 -23.58 -38.26
N LYS A 323 14.46 -24.15 -37.31
CA LYS A 323 13.11 -24.73 -37.52
C LYS A 323 11.99 -23.98 -36.79
N ILE A 324 12.32 -23.20 -35.77
CA ILE A 324 11.35 -22.50 -34.92
C ILE A 324 10.51 -21.52 -35.74
N VAL A 325 9.21 -21.48 -35.47
CA VAL A 325 8.27 -20.51 -36.06
C VAL A 325 8.31 -19.22 -35.25
N ILE A 326 8.70 -18.11 -35.89
CA ILE A 326 8.77 -16.80 -35.23
C ILE A 326 7.47 -16.05 -35.51
N LEU A 327 6.74 -15.73 -34.45
CA LEU A 327 5.47 -15.02 -34.52
C LEU A 327 5.70 -13.52 -34.40
N ASN A 328 4.99 -12.74 -35.22
CA ASN A 328 5.00 -11.27 -35.21
C ASN A 328 6.39 -10.63 -35.45
N SER A 329 7.27 -11.29 -36.20
CA SER A 329 8.52 -10.67 -36.62
C SER A 329 8.33 -9.83 -37.88
N HIS A 330 9.02 -8.68 -37.93
CA HIS A 330 9.16 -7.89 -39.15
C HIS A 330 10.28 -8.44 -40.05
N ASP A 331 11.28 -9.12 -39.48
CA ASP A 331 12.42 -9.71 -40.18
C ASP A 331 12.88 -10.98 -39.43
N ASP A 332 12.41 -12.12 -39.90
CA ASP A 332 12.76 -13.44 -39.38
C ASP A 332 14.27 -13.69 -39.36
N ARG A 333 15.01 -13.14 -40.33
CA ARG A 333 16.46 -13.34 -40.41
C ARG A 333 17.16 -12.59 -39.28
N GLN A 334 16.74 -11.38 -38.98
CA GLN A 334 17.22 -10.62 -37.83
C GLN A 334 16.87 -11.33 -36.51
N SER A 335 15.62 -11.78 -36.34
CA SER A 335 15.22 -12.49 -35.12
C SER A 335 16.05 -13.76 -34.90
N ARG A 336 16.33 -14.55 -35.97
CA ARG A 336 17.22 -15.73 -35.88
C ARG A 336 18.67 -15.34 -35.60
N LEU A 337 19.17 -14.26 -36.19
CA LEU A 337 20.50 -13.72 -35.89
C LEU A 337 20.62 -13.32 -34.41
N MET A 338 19.58 -12.71 -33.82
CA MET A 338 19.57 -12.41 -32.39
C MET A 338 19.69 -13.66 -31.51
N ILE A 339 19.09 -14.78 -31.91
CA ILE A 339 19.23 -16.07 -31.21
C ILE A 339 20.68 -16.56 -31.28
N TYR A 340 21.31 -16.51 -32.45
CA TYR A 340 22.72 -16.90 -32.59
C TYR A 340 23.66 -15.98 -31.80
N ASN A 341 23.38 -14.68 -31.77
CA ASN A 341 24.17 -13.69 -31.05
C ASN A 341 24.16 -13.91 -29.53
N LEU A 342 23.17 -14.63 -28.97
CA LEU A 342 23.15 -14.96 -27.53
C LEU A 342 24.42 -15.67 -27.08
N PHE A 343 24.97 -16.54 -27.92
CA PHE A 343 26.16 -17.32 -27.62
C PHE A 343 27.46 -16.52 -27.79
N TYR A 344 27.49 -15.59 -28.76
CA TYR A 344 28.62 -14.69 -28.94
C TYR A 344 28.90 -13.86 -27.67
N PHE A 345 27.85 -13.39 -26.99
CA PHE A 345 27.97 -12.61 -25.74
C PHE A 345 28.40 -13.46 -24.52
N ILE A 346 28.26 -14.78 -24.60
CA ILE A 346 28.75 -15.69 -23.57
C ILE A 346 30.24 -15.96 -23.78
N ASP A 347 30.64 -16.26 -25.02
CA ASP A 347 32.01 -16.61 -25.42
C ASP A 347 32.98 -15.44 -25.40
N SER A 348 32.49 -14.19 -25.34
CA SER A 348 33.30 -13.04 -24.98
C SER A 348 33.70 -13.13 -23.49
N GLN A 349 34.63 -14.04 -23.19
CA GLN A 349 35.78 -13.68 -22.37
C GLN A 349 36.33 -12.39 -22.96
N ILE A 350 36.22 -11.31 -22.19
CA ILE A 350 36.83 -10.04 -22.52
C ILE A 350 38.34 -10.29 -22.55
N TYR A 351 38.90 -10.49 -23.75
CA TYR A 351 40.28 -10.13 -23.99
C TYR A 351 40.29 -8.65 -24.39
N TYR A 352 40.82 -7.86 -23.44
CA TYR A 352 41.01 -6.40 -23.35
C TYR A 352 39.99 -5.63 -22.52
#